data_AF-A0A3N4KV73-F1
#
_entry.id   AF-A0A3N4KV73-F1
#
_cell.length_a   1.000
_cell.length_b   1.000
_cell.length_c   1.000
_cell.angle_alpha   90.00
_cell.angle_beta   90.00
_cell.angle_gamma   90.00
#
_symmetry.space_group_name_H-M   'P 1'
#
loop_
_entity.id
_entity.type
_entity.pdbx_description
1 polymer ?
#
loop_
_entity_poly.entity_id
_entity_poly.type
_entity_poly.pdbx_seq_one_letter_code
_entity_poly.pdbx_strand_id
1 'polypeptide(L)'
;KRRHEPGNGYDSEASDREEDPAIEEQFILRMPPGADCEYVREAIERKELSPKSDIWFKFKDARRAVVCVRGNLYAGVLVDLPNIIESNKTLDKKAIFKTADICQMLLVGERIRSEEEVFSLPARPQDVTYPHGLTPPMQWVRKRRFRKRISNRTIEAVEAEVDRLLRDDERAEASSFTLVDAAELAREEEEAEEGYDLLGGQGEYDDEQDAEGEMEYDFAPGEEMDGDTLANDLETALMDEMEDEAAAPEESEDEEDDEEEEPELDEEAAQAAQEQRKLNEEIQDLQEAIKAKAKEYDSISNVMLKARIRGVIASFQAELELKVAQLE
;
A
#
# COMPACT_ATOMS: atom_id res chain seq x y z
N LYS A 1 -17.45 18.58 32.15
CA LYS A 1 -18.54 17.77 31.56
C LYS A 1 -18.56 18.03 30.07
N ARG A 2 -18.54 16.98 29.25
CA ARG A 2 -18.62 17.13 27.79
C ARG A 2 -19.96 17.75 27.41
N ARG A 3 -19.97 18.62 26.41
CA ARG A 3 -21.19 19.25 25.92
C ARG A 3 -21.79 18.33 24.86
N HIS A 4 -23.06 17.99 25.03
CA HIS A 4 -23.78 17.20 24.04
C HIS A 4 -24.47 18.12 23.04
N GLU A 5 -24.29 17.81 21.76
CA GLU A 5 -24.97 18.52 20.69
C GLU A 5 -26.36 17.92 20.46
N PRO A 6 -27.42 18.74 20.38
CA PRO A 6 -28.76 18.26 20.06
C PRO A 6 -28.78 17.53 18.72
N GLY A 7 -29.40 16.35 18.67
CA GLY A 7 -29.52 15.53 17.46
C GLY A 7 -28.44 14.45 17.25
N ASN A 8 -27.37 14.46 18.06
CA ASN A 8 -26.22 13.54 17.85
C ASN A 8 -26.23 12.28 18.73
N GLY A 9 -27.26 12.03 19.54
CA GLY A 9 -27.33 10.88 20.44
C GLY A 9 -28.72 10.22 20.46
N TYR A 10 -28.76 8.90 20.26
CA TYR A 10 -30.01 8.12 20.33
C TYR A 10 -30.53 7.95 21.76
N ASP A 11 -29.67 8.14 22.76
CA ASP A 11 -29.95 8.01 24.20
C ASP A 11 -30.40 9.33 24.84
N SER A 12 -30.74 10.35 24.05
CA SER A 12 -30.92 11.72 24.55
C SER A 12 -31.97 11.86 25.66
N GLU A 13 -33.05 11.06 25.58
CA GLU A 13 -34.16 11.01 26.54
C GLU A 13 -34.12 9.78 27.47
N ALA A 14 -33.07 8.97 27.38
CA ALA A 14 -32.95 7.74 28.14
C ALA A 14 -32.62 8.05 29.61
N SER A 15 -33.33 7.41 30.55
CA SER A 15 -33.15 7.65 31.99
C SER A 15 -31.82 7.15 32.54
N ASP A 16 -31.19 6.21 31.83
CA ASP A 16 -29.94 5.55 32.14
C ASP A 16 -28.72 6.17 31.42
N ARG A 17 -28.93 7.29 30.72
CA ARG A 17 -27.85 8.02 30.06
C ARG A 17 -26.78 8.48 31.05
N GLU A 18 -25.53 8.17 30.73
CA GLU A 18 -24.38 8.59 31.52
C GLU A 18 -23.99 10.06 31.22
N GLU A 19 -23.78 10.87 32.26
CA GLU A 19 -23.37 12.27 32.09
C GLU A 19 -21.89 12.43 31.66
N ASP A 20 -21.04 11.48 32.05
CA ASP A 20 -19.60 11.49 31.78
C ASP A 20 -19.13 10.06 31.50
N PRO A 21 -19.45 9.52 30.31
CA PRO A 21 -19.08 8.15 29.96
C PRO A 21 -17.56 7.99 29.93
N ALA A 22 -17.09 6.83 30.37
CA ALA A 22 -15.67 6.48 30.31
C ALA A 22 -15.26 6.23 28.85
N ILE A 23 -14.37 7.07 28.32
CA ILE A 23 -13.83 6.95 26.96
C ILE A 23 -12.37 6.54 27.08
N GLU A 24 -12.03 5.43 26.42
CA GLU A 24 -10.69 4.88 26.37
C GLU A 24 -10.13 4.99 24.95
N GLU A 25 -8.89 5.44 24.84
CA GLU A 25 -8.12 5.41 23.60
C GLU A 25 -6.95 4.44 23.79
N GLN A 26 -6.71 3.60 22.78
CA GLN A 26 -5.76 2.51 22.90
C GLN A 26 -4.87 2.44 21.65
N PHE A 27 -3.57 2.23 21.85
CA PHE A 27 -2.60 2.01 20.79
C PHE A 27 -1.58 0.96 21.24
N ILE A 28 -0.88 0.34 20.28
CA ILE A 28 0.15 -0.66 20.57
C ILE A 28 1.46 0.03 20.94
N LEU A 29 2.18 -0.45 21.95
CA LEU A 29 3.56 -0.04 22.21
C LEU A 29 4.50 -1.18 21.87
N ARG A 30 5.46 -0.94 20.96
CA ARG A 30 6.45 -1.93 20.54
C ARG A 30 7.85 -1.50 20.97
N MET A 31 8.43 -2.21 21.94
CA MET A 31 9.82 -2.05 22.37
C MET A 31 10.79 -2.89 21.52
N PRO A 32 12.02 -2.42 21.29
CA PRO A 32 13.07 -3.27 20.74
C PRO A 32 13.42 -4.38 21.74
N PRO A 33 13.75 -5.60 21.28
CA PRO A 33 14.15 -6.69 22.17
C PRO A 33 15.43 -6.32 22.94
N GLY A 34 15.46 -6.63 24.23
CA GLY A 34 16.60 -6.31 25.09
C GLY A 34 16.23 -6.27 26.58
N ALA A 35 17.22 -5.94 27.42
CA ALA A 35 17.06 -5.95 28.88
C ALA A 35 16.02 -4.95 29.40
N ASP A 36 15.80 -3.83 28.71
CA ASP A 36 14.75 -2.87 29.07
C ASP A 36 13.35 -3.37 28.66
N CYS A 37 13.22 -4.08 27.53
CA CYS A 37 11.96 -4.71 27.15
C CYS A 37 11.54 -5.81 28.13
N GLU A 38 12.49 -6.64 28.57
CA GLU A 38 12.24 -7.66 29.59
C GLU A 38 11.83 -7.02 30.93
N TYR A 39 12.52 -5.96 31.34
CA TYR A 39 12.17 -5.23 32.55
C TYR A 39 10.75 -4.65 32.51
N VAL A 40 10.35 -4.05 31.38
CA VAL A 40 8.98 -3.56 31.19
C VAL A 40 7.97 -4.71 31.30
N ARG A 41 8.26 -5.87 30.71
CA ARG A 41 7.41 -7.07 30.81
C ARG A 41 7.27 -7.55 32.26
N GLU A 42 8.37 -7.71 32.98
CA GLU A 42 8.36 -8.12 34.39
C GLU A 42 7.58 -7.13 35.26
N ALA A 43 7.75 -5.82 35.05
CA ALA A 43 7.03 -4.79 35.79
C ALA A 43 5.50 -4.85 35.55
N ILE A 44 5.07 -5.16 34.32
CA ILE A 44 3.67 -5.38 33.97
C ILE A 44 3.13 -6.63 34.68
N GLU A 45 3.85 -7.74 34.63
CA GLU A 45 3.43 -9.01 35.23
C GLU A 45 3.30 -8.92 36.76
N ARG A 46 4.23 -8.21 37.41
CA ARG A 46 4.19 -7.94 38.85
C ARG A 46 3.19 -6.86 39.24
N LYS A 47 2.62 -6.14 38.28
CA LYS A 47 1.68 -5.01 38.49
C LYS A 47 2.33 -3.87 39.28
N GLU A 48 3.60 -3.58 38.99
CA GLU A 48 4.41 -2.55 39.65
C GLU A 48 4.47 -1.24 38.84
N LEU A 49 3.70 -1.14 37.75
CA LEU A 49 3.53 0.10 37.00
C LEU A 49 2.72 1.11 37.82
N SER A 50 3.35 2.24 38.13
CA SER A 50 2.79 3.36 38.84
C SER A 50 3.31 4.67 38.24
N PRO A 51 2.67 5.82 38.51
CA PRO A 51 3.18 7.11 38.04
C PRO A 51 4.58 7.48 38.58
N LYS A 52 5.08 6.77 39.59
CA LYS A 52 6.42 6.94 40.16
C LYS A 52 7.43 5.92 39.62
N SER A 53 7.00 5.03 38.74
CA SER A 53 7.86 4.00 38.16
C SER A 53 8.82 4.62 37.15
N ASP A 54 9.95 3.95 36.91
CA ASP A 54 11.00 4.42 36.00
C ASP A 54 10.66 4.19 34.51
N ILE A 55 9.37 4.08 34.19
CA ILE A 55 8.84 3.82 32.85
C ILE A 55 7.83 4.90 32.51
N TRP A 56 8.13 5.70 31.50
CA TRP A 56 7.23 6.73 31.01
C TRP A 56 7.47 7.00 29.52
N PHE A 57 6.52 7.63 28.86
CA PHE A 57 6.71 8.18 27.53
C PHE A 57 6.11 9.58 27.45
N LYS A 58 6.64 10.40 26.54
CA LYS A 58 6.20 11.78 26.33
C LYS A 58 6.17 12.06 24.83
N PHE A 59 4.98 12.39 24.32
CA PHE A 59 4.83 12.94 22.98
C PHE A 59 5.50 14.32 22.90
N LYS A 60 6.29 14.50 21.85
CA LYS A 60 6.95 15.77 21.50
C LYS A 60 6.14 16.52 20.45
N ASP A 61 5.48 15.78 19.57
CA ASP A 61 4.45 16.25 18.66
C ASP A 61 3.43 15.12 18.40
N ALA A 62 2.62 15.24 17.36
CA ALA A 62 1.58 14.27 17.01
C ALA A 62 2.11 12.88 16.61
N ARG A 63 3.38 12.77 16.19
CA ARG A 63 3.95 11.53 15.62
C ARG A 63 5.21 11.05 16.33
N ARG A 64 5.86 11.89 17.12
CA ARG A 64 7.16 11.61 17.72
C ARG A 64 7.07 11.66 19.23
N ALA A 65 7.68 10.69 19.89
CA ALA A 65 7.69 10.57 21.34
C ALA A 65 9.06 10.13 21.85
N VAL A 66 9.35 10.46 23.11
CA VAL A 66 10.46 9.91 23.87
C VAL A 66 9.90 8.85 24.81
N VAL A 67 10.52 7.67 24.84
CA VAL A 67 10.22 6.61 25.81
C VAL A 67 11.42 6.46 26.75
N CYS A 68 11.17 6.42 28.05
CA CYS A 68 12.19 6.25 29.08
C CYS A 68 11.94 4.97 29.86
N VAL A 69 13.00 4.17 30.02
CA VAL A 69 12.99 2.94 30.83
C VAL A 69 14.25 2.92 31.68
N ARG A 70 14.11 2.98 33.01
CA ARG A 70 15.24 2.98 33.97
C ARG A 70 16.29 4.07 33.69
N GLY A 71 15.83 5.24 33.22
CA GLY A 71 16.69 6.35 32.82
C GLY A 71 17.31 6.24 31.42
N ASN A 72 17.12 5.11 30.71
CA ASN A 72 17.52 4.99 29.31
C ASN A 72 16.44 5.61 28.42
N LEU A 73 16.84 6.58 27.61
CA LEU A 73 15.94 7.25 26.66
C LEU A 73 15.95 6.53 25.31
N TYR A 74 14.77 6.46 24.70
CA TYR A 74 14.53 5.88 23.40
C TYR A 74 13.71 6.83 22.53
N ALA A 75 14.06 6.86 21.25
CA ALA A 75 13.26 7.52 20.22
C ALA A 75 12.04 6.66 19.87
N GLY A 76 10.87 7.27 19.75
CA GLY A 76 9.63 6.59 19.37
C GLY A 76 8.87 7.34 18.29
N VAL A 77 8.29 6.61 17.35
CA VAL A 77 7.44 7.15 16.28
C VAL A 77 6.07 6.46 16.33
N LEU A 78 4.99 7.23 16.32
CA LEU A 78 3.62 6.77 16.26
C LEU A 78 3.23 6.52 14.81
N VAL A 79 3.21 5.24 14.45
CA VAL A 79 2.90 4.77 13.10
C VAL A 79 1.46 4.27 13.00
N ASP A 80 0.87 4.40 11.81
CA ASP A 80 -0.47 3.92 11.50
C ASP A 80 -0.40 2.48 11.00
N LEU A 81 -1.12 1.59 11.69
CA LEU A 81 -1.25 0.20 11.32
C LEU A 81 -2.17 0.04 10.10
N PRO A 82 -1.87 -0.91 9.20
CA PRO A 82 -2.74 -1.19 8.05
C PRO A 82 -4.05 -1.87 8.43
N ASN A 83 -4.09 -2.57 9.55
CA ASN A 83 -5.26 -3.30 10.03
C ASN A 83 -5.94 -2.55 11.17
N ILE A 84 -7.27 -2.50 11.14
CA ILE A 84 -8.09 -2.13 12.30
C ILE A 84 -8.12 -3.32 13.25
N ILE A 85 -7.76 -3.09 14.50
CA ILE A 85 -7.65 -4.13 15.53
C ILE A 85 -8.63 -3.81 16.64
N GLU A 86 -9.60 -4.69 16.87
CA GLU A 86 -10.56 -4.51 17.96
C GLU A 86 -9.99 -5.05 19.27
N SER A 87 -9.90 -4.18 20.29
CA SER A 87 -9.64 -4.63 21.65
C SER A 87 -10.95 -5.07 22.29
N ASN A 88 -10.90 -6.24 22.91
CA ASN A 88 -12.07 -6.87 23.47
C ASN A 88 -11.79 -7.39 24.89
N LYS A 89 -12.77 -7.26 25.77
CA LYS A 89 -12.73 -7.79 27.14
C LYS A 89 -13.71 -8.95 27.27
N THR A 90 -13.32 -9.96 28.04
CA THR A 90 -14.17 -11.09 28.40
C THR A 90 -13.96 -11.46 29.87
N LEU A 91 -15.02 -11.90 30.55
CA LEU A 91 -14.96 -12.40 31.93
C LEU A 91 -15.06 -13.92 31.98
N ASP A 92 -15.79 -14.52 31.04
CA ASP A 92 -16.11 -15.96 30.97
C ASP A 92 -15.41 -16.68 29.81
N LYS A 93 -14.63 -15.95 29.00
CA LYS A 93 -13.97 -16.41 27.76
C LYS A 93 -14.95 -16.86 26.68
N LYS A 94 -16.21 -16.41 26.74
CA LYS A 94 -17.25 -16.70 25.75
C LYS A 94 -17.93 -15.43 25.28
N ALA A 95 -18.45 -14.63 26.20
CA ALA A 95 -18.97 -13.32 25.91
C ALA A 95 -17.81 -12.34 25.74
N ILE A 96 -17.70 -11.77 24.55
CA ILE A 96 -16.64 -10.85 24.15
C ILE A 96 -17.29 -9.49 23.95
N PHE A 97 -16.78 -8.48 24.66
CA PHE A 97 -17.27 -7.12 24.62
C PHE A 97 -16.19 -6.20 24.06
N LYS A 98 -16.50 -5.50 22.96
CA LYS A 98 -15.61 -4.52 22.35
C LYS A 98 -15.36 -3.35 23.31
N THR A 99 -14.10 -2.95 23.43
CA THR A 99 -13.67 -1.81 24.27
C THR A 99 -13.14 -0.65 23.44
N ALA A 100 -12.30 -0.91 22.43
CA ALA A 100 -11.74 0.12 21.58
C ALA A 100 -11.33 -0.43 20.22
N ASP A 101 -11.12 0.47 19.26
CA ASP A 101 -10.43 0.19 18.00
C ASP A 101 -9.00 0.70 18.09
N ILE A 102 -8.06 -0.12 17.65
CA ILE A 102 -6.63 0.18 17.62
C ILE A 102 -6.17 0.20 16.17
N CYS A 103 -5.71 1.35 15.71
CA CYS A 103 -5.16 1.55 14.37
C CYS A 103 -3.74 2.15 14.38
N GLN A 104 -3.13 2.31 15.56
CA GLN A 104 -1.82 2.94 15.70
C GLN A 104 -0.89 2.13 16.61
N MET A 105 0.41 2.32 16.38
CA MET A 105 1.48 1.71 17.17
C MET A 105 2.58 2.72 17.44
N LEU A 106 2.94 2.92 18.71
CA LEU A 106 4.15 3.59 19.10
C LEU A 106 5.34 2.62 18.93
N LEU A 107 6.08 2.81 17.85
CA LEU A 107 7.27 2.04 17.52
C LEU A 107 8.48 2.68 18.19
N VAL A 108 9.05 1.98 19.17
CA VAL A 108 10.25 2.43 19.88
C VAL A 108 11.48 1.93 19.11
N GLY A 109 12.32 2.88 18.70
CA GLY A 109 13.56 2.64 17.96
C GLY A 109 14.77 2.58 18.87
N GLU A 110 15.85 3.22 18.44
CA GLU A 110 17.14 3.18 19.13
C GLU A 110 17.20 4.07 20.38
N ARG A 111 18.25 3.85 21.18
CA ARG A 111 18.56 4.69 22.33
C ARG A 111 19.08 6.05 21.87
N ILE A 112 18.62 7.08 22.55
CA ILE A 112 19.02 8.48 22.32
C ILE A 112 19.71 9.04 23.56
N ARG A 113 20.55 10.07 23.39
CA ARG A 113 21.24 10.73 24.52
C ARG A 113 20.47 11.95 25.02
N SER A 114 19.85 12.70 24.10
CA SER A 114 19.00 13.86 24.37
C SER A 114 17.58 13.63 23.83
N GLU A 115 16.59 14.24 24.48
CA GLU A 115 15.20 14.23 24.01
C GLU A 115 15.01 14.94 22.66
N GLU A 116 15.95 15.79 22.27
CA GLU A 116 15.91 16.57 21.02
C GLU A 116 16.22 15.72 19.79
N GLU A 117 16.96 14.61 19.97
CA GLU A 117 17.33 13.70 18.87
C GLU A 117 16.09 13.10 18.20
N VAL A 118 14.95 13.05 18.91
CA VAL A 118 13.68 12.58 18.36
C VAL A 118 13.20 13.41 17.17
N PHE A 119 13.52 14.70 17.11
CA PHE A 119 13.11 15.56 15.99
C PHE A 119 13.87 15.27 14.69
N SER A 120 15.00 14.54 14.77
CA SER A 120 15.72 14.07 13.57
C SER A 120 15.04 12.89 12.89
N LEU A 121 14.10 12.22 13.59
CA LEU A 121 13.35 11.11 13.01
C LEU A 121 12.40 11.64 11.93
N PRO A 122 12.40 11.01 10.74
CA PRO A 122 11.49 11.38 9.69
C PRO A 122 10.05 11.03 10.10
N ALA A 123 9.12 11.94 9.81
CA ALA A 123 7.72 11.83 10.19
C ALA A 123 6.79 12.19 9.01
N ARG A 124 7.26 11.97 7.77
CA ARG A 124 6.43 12.19 6.57
C ARG A 124 5.35 11.11 6.52
N PRO A 125 4.24 11.34 5.79
CA PRO A 125 3.15 10.37 5.68
C PRO A 125 3.60 8.95 5.29
N GLN A 126 4.60 8.83 4.42
CA GLN A 126 5.19 7.55 4.02
C GLN A 126 5.89 6.84 5.20
N ASP A 127 6.66 7.60 5.98
CA ASP A 127 7.45 7.07 7.10
C ASP A 127 6.56 6.62 8.28
N VAL A 128 5.38 7.25 8.42
CA VAL A 128 4.42 6.92 9.49
C VAL A 128 3.45 5.80 9.10
N THR A 129 3.40 5.41 7.83
CA THR A 129 2.52 4.33 7.36
C THR A 129 3.20 2.98 7.56
N TYR A 130 2.70 2.16 8.48
CA TYR A 130 3.33 0.88 8.78
C TYR A 130 2.98 -0.19 7.71
N PRO A 131 3.97 -0.94 7.20
CA PRO A 131 3.76 -1.83 6.06
C PRO A 131 3.17 -3.21 6.43
N HIS A 132 3.12 -3.58 7.71
CA HIS A 132 2.73 -4.93 8.16
C HIS A 132 1.56 -4.90 9.15
N GLY A 133 0.77 -5.96 9.20
CA GLY A 133 -0.08 -6.23 10.36
C GLY A 133 0.74 -6.73 11.55
N LEU A 134 0.10 -6.81 12.73
CA LEU A 134 0.76 -7.32 13.94
C LEU A 134 0.99 -8.84 13.92
N THR A 135 0.12 -9.58 13.24
CA THR A 135 0.16 -11.04 13.22
C THR A 135 1.04 -11.57 12.08
N PRO A 136 1.73 -12.71 12.26
CA PRO A 136 2.64 -13.24 11.24
C PRO A 136 2.02 -13.40 9.84
N PRO A 137 0.77 -13.88 9.66
CA PRO A 137 0.15 -13.98 8.33
C PRO A 137 -0.04 -12.64 7.61
N MET A 138 -0.01 -11.52 8.35
CA MET A 138 -0.26 -10.16 7.87
C MET A 138 1.03 -9.39 7.57
N GLN A 139 2.17 -10.09 7.47
CA GLN A 139 3.39 -9.49 6.94
C GLN A 139 3.18 -8.98 5.52
N TRP A 140 3.63 -7.74 5.26
CA TRP A 140 3.45 -7.02 3.99
C TRP A 140 2.00 -6.96 3.49
N VAL A 141 1.02 -6.90 4.41
CA VAL A 141 -0.40 -6.96 4.07
C VAL A 141 -0.82 -5.92 3.02
N ARG A 142 -0.28 -4.70 3.07
CA ARG A 142 -0.59 -3.63 2.10
C ARG A 142 -0.20 -3.99 0.68
N LYS A 143 0.94 -4.66 0.49
CA LYS A 143 1.45 -5.05 -0.84
C LYS A 143 0.89 -6.40 -1.31
N ARG A 144 0.58 -7.31 -0.39
CA ARG A 144 0.28 -8.72 -0.72
C ARG A 144 -1.19 -9.13 -0.60
N ARG A 145 -1.94 -8.56 0.34
CA ARG A 145 -3.28 -9.07 0.72
C ARG A 145 -4.40 -8.06 0.54
N PHE A 146 -4.09 -6.77 0.59
CA PHE A 146 -5.08 -5.75 0.34
C PHE A 146 -5.27 -5.58 -1.16
N ARG A 147 -6.51 -5.75 -1.62
CA ARG A 147 -6.90 -5.35 -2.96
C ARG A 147 -6.69 -3.84 -3.09
N LYS A 148 -6.00 -3.41 -4.14
CA LYS A 148 -5.80 -1.98 -4.41
C LYS A 148 -7.15 -1.31 -4.58
N ARG A 149 -7.29 -0.13 -3.98
CA ARG A 149 -8.46 0.74 -4.10
C ARG A 149 -7.96 2.15 -4.31
N ILE A 150 -8.71 2.94 -5.05
CA ILE A 150 -8.50 4.38 -5.15
C ILE A 150 -8.58 4.94 -3.72
N SER A 151 -7.53 5.63 -3.29
CA SER A 151 -7.42 6.18 -1.95
C SER A 151 -8.37 7.37 -1.80
N ASN A 152 -9.21 7.39 -0.75
CA ASN A 152 -10.05 8.54 -0.45
C ASN A 152 -9.24 9.82 -0.23
N ARG A 153 -7.97 9.71 0.17
CA ARG A 153 -7.09 10.88 0.29
C ARG A 153 -6.71 11.46 -1.07
N THR A 154 -6.53 10.61 -2.08
CA THR A 154 -6.36 11.05 -3.47
C THR A 154 -7.64 11.76 -3.92
N ILE A 155 -8.81 11.24 -3.54
CA ILE A 155 -10.09 11.90 -3.81
C ILE A 155 -10.15 13.28 -3.15
N GLU A 156 -9.83 13.40 -1.85
CA GLU A 156 -9.81 14.70 -1.15
C GLU A 156 -8.81 15.70 -1.78
N ALA A 157 -7.65 15.23 -2.24
CA ALA A 157 -6.67 16.07 -2.91
C ALA A 157 -7.18 16.54 -4.28
N VAL A 158 -7.79 15.64 -5.06
CA VAL A 158 -8.44 15.97 -6.33
C VAL A 158 -9.60 16.95 -6.10
N GLU A 159 -10.44 16.72 -5.09
CA GLU A 159 -11.53 17.63 -4.73
C GLU A 159 -10.99 19.02 -4.35
N ALA A 160 -9.93 19.09 -3.56
CA ALA A 160 -9.30 20.35 -3.18
C ALA A 160 -8.72 21.10 -4.39
N GLU A 161 -8.10 20.39 -5.33
CA GLU A 161 -7.55 21.00 -6.54
C GLU A 161 -8.65 21.44 -7.51
N VAL A 162 -9.70 20.64 -7.68
CA VAL A 162 -10.90 21.04 -8.45
C VAL A 162 -11.52 22.30 -7.84
N ASP A 163 -11.68 22.34 -6.51
CA ASP A 163 -12.18 23.53 -5.80
C ASP A 163 -11.29 24.76 -6.02
N ARG A 164 -9.96 24.56 -6.07
CA ARG A 164 -9.00 25.64 -6.37
C ARG A 164 -9.19 26.15 -7.80
N LEU A 165 -9.20 25.26 -8.78
CA LEU A 165 -9.38 25.62 -10.19
C LEU A 165 -10.71 26.35 -10.42
N LEU A 166 -11.80 25.87 -9.81
CA LEU A 166 -13.11 26.52 -9.88
C LEU A 166 -13.10 27.93 -9.26
N ARG A 167 -12.36 28.15 -8.17
CA ARG A 167 -12.19 29.48 -7.56
C ARG A 167 -11.37 30.42 -8.45
N ASP A 168 -10.34 29.92 -9.11
CA ASP A 168 -9.53 30.73 -10.01
C ASP A 168 -10.29 31.06 -11.30
N ASP A 169 -11.11 30.14 -11.80
CA ASP A 169 -12.08 30.38 -12.88
C ASP A 169 -13.12 31.44 -12.51
N GLU A 170 -13.67 31.41 -11.29
CA GLU A 170 -14.60 32.44 -10.80
C GLU A 170 -13.93 33.83 -10.72
N ARG A 171 -12.62 33.87 -10.48
CA ARG A 171 -11.83 35.11 -10.46
C ARG A 171 -11.44 35.60 -11.86
N ALA A 172 -11.46 34.73 -12.86
CA ALA A 172 -11.13 35.07 -14.24
C ALA A 172 -12.28 35.84 -14.92
N GLU A 173 -11.95 36.67 -15.91
CA GLU A 173 -12.97 37.40 -16.69
C GLU A 173 -13.69 36.48 -17.69
N ALA A 174 -13.01 35.45 -18.19
CA ALA A 174 -13.55 34.40 -19.03
C ALA A 174 -12.69 33.14 -18.88
N SER A 175 -13.32 31.97 -18.77
CA SER A 175 -12.66 30.66 -18.79
C SER A 175 -13.21 29.77 -19.90
N SER A 176 -12.36 28.93 -20.49
CA SER A 176 -12.72 27.90 -21.46
C SER A 176 -11.76 26.73 -21.32
N PHE A 177 -12.26 25.50 -21.39
CA PHE A 177 -11.44 24.29 -21.35
C PHE A 177 -11.66 23.45 -22.60
N THR A 178 -10.62 22.74 -23.04
CA THR A 178 -10.64 21.79 -24.14
C THR A 178 -9.80 20.58 -23.77
N LEU A 179 -10.22 19.38 -24.16
CA LEU A 179 -9.44 18.16 -23.98
C LEU A 179 -8.40 18.07 -25.10
N VAL A 180 -7.13 17.98 -24.73
CA VAL A 180 -5.98 17.87 -25.64
C VAL A 180 -5.30 16.52 -25.41
N ASP A 181 -4.72 15.92 -26.45
CA ASP A 181 -3.95 14.69 -26.33
C ASP A 181 -2.61 14.98 -25.63
N ALA A 182 -2.12 14.06 -24.79
CA ALA A 182 -0.89 14.25 -24.01
C ALA A 182 0.33 14.57 -24.90
N ALA A 183 0.38 13.98 -26.11
CA ALA A 183 1.45 14.23 -27.08
C ALA A 183 1.34 15.60 -27.79
N GLU A 184 0.18 16.25 -27.74
CA GLU A 184 -0.02 17.61 -28.26
C GLU A 184 0.25 18.63 -27.15
N LEU A 185 -0.18 18.34 -25.91
CA LEU A 185 0.11 19.15 -24.73
C LEU A 185 1.62 19.30 -24.48
N ALA A 186 2.38 18.19 -24.46
CA ALA A 186 3.83 18.24 -24.23
C ALA A 186 4.58 19.09 -25.27
N ARG A 187 4.08 19.14 -26.52
CA ARG A 187 4.67 20.00 -27.57
C ARG A 187 4.30 21.47 -27.39
N GLU A 188 3.09 21.76 -26.92
CA GLU A 188 2.65 23.13 -26.63
C GLU A 188 3.31 23.69 -25.35
N GLU A 189 3.57 22.85 -24.35
CA GLU A 189 4.30 23.24 -23.13
C GLU A 189 5.78 23.52 -23.41
N GLU A 190 6.45 22.69 -24.22
CA GLU A 190 7.81 22.99 -24.71
C GLU A 190 7.84 24.32 -25.50
N GLU A 191 6.84 24.58 -26.35
CA GLU A 191 6.73 25.87 -27.09
C GLU A 191 6.38 27.06 -26.17
N ALA A 192 5.67 26.83 -25.05
CA ALA A 192 5.32 27.87 -24.08
C ALA A 192 6.48 28.22 -23.13
N GLU A 193 7.29 27.24 -22.72
CA GLU A 193 8.53 27.47 -21.97
C GLU A 193 9.58 28.20 -22.81
N GLU A 194 9.72 27.87 -24.11
CA GLU A 194 10.59 28.61 -25.04
C GLU A 194 10.13 30.08 -25.22
N GLY A 195 8.86 30.39 -24.94
CA GLY A 195 8.30 31.74 -24.98
C GLY A 195 8.67 32.64 -23.79
N TYR A 196 9.15 32.07 -22.68
CA TYR A 196 9.47 32.81 -21.45
C TYR A 196 10.96 33.09 -21.21
N ASP A 197 11.86 32.55 -22.05
CA ASP A 197 13.32 32.79 -21.93
C ASP A 197 13.83 34.04 -22.69
N LEU A 198 12.92 34.84 -23.28
CA LEU A 198 13.29 36.08 -23.97
C LEU A 198 13.35 37.32 -23.05
N LEU A 199 13.44 37.15 -21.72
CA LEU A 199 13.69 38.26 -20.78
C LEU A 199 14.69 37.93 -19.64
N GLY A 200 15.78 37.26 -19.97
CA GLY A 200 17.15 37.45 -19.43
C GLY A 200 17.39 37.56 -17.91
N GLY A 201 18.17 36.62 -17.38
CA GLY A 201 18.94 36.87 -16.14
C GLY A 201 19.63 35.64 -15.52
N GLN A 202 20.87 35.37 -15.94
CA GLN A 202 21.96 34.65 -15.25
C GLN A 202 21.64 33.76 -14.03
N GLY A 203 21.97 32.47 -14.15
CA GLY A 203 22.17 31.57 -13.01
C GLY A 203 22.71 30.22 -13.44
N GLU A 204 24.02 30.15 -13.68
CA GLU A 204 24.82 28.93 -13.85
C GLU A 204 24.57 27.96 -12.68
N TYR A 205 24.03 26.77 -12.95
CA TYR A 205 24.20 25.60 -12.08
C TYR A 205 24.51 24.36 -12.93
N ASP A 206 25.43 23.60 -12.36
CA ASP A 206 26.31 22.58 -12.92
C ASP A 206 25.67 21.20 -12.72
N ASP A 207 25.20 20.57 -13.81
CA ASP A 207 24.65 19.21 -13.79
C ASP A 207 25.72 18.20 -14.22
N GLU A 208 26.63 17.89 -13.31
CA GLU A 208 27.34 16.62 -13.30
C GLU A 208 27.09 15.90 -11.97
N GLN A 209 26.12 14.99 -11.94
CA GLN A 209 26.22 13.80 -11.08
C GLN A 209 25.42 12.60 -11.58
N ASP A 210 26.16 11.52 -11.69
CA ASP A 210 25.87 10.16 -12.14
C ASP A 210 25.21 9.29 -11.04
N ALA A 211 24.58 8.21 -11.52
CA ALA A 211 24.38 6.91 -10.89
C ALA A 211 23.28 6.68 -9.81
N GLU A 212 22.34 5.81 -10.22
CA GLU A 212 21.75 4.69 -9.46
C GLU A 212 20.81 5.01 -8.27
N GLY A 213 19.52 4.74 -8.49
CA GLY A 213 18.54 4.52 -7.43
C GLY A 213 17.11 4.74 -7.92
N GLU A 214 16.36 3.66 -8.14
CA GLU A 214 14.91 3.72 -8.35
C GLU A 214 14.26 4.52 -7.21
N MET A 215 13.79 5.72 -7.50
CA MET A 215 13.05 6.59 -6.58
C MET A 215 11.56 6.31 -6.70
N GLU A 216 11.01 5.69 -5.65
CA GLU A 216 9.59 5.75 -5.31
C GLU A 216 9.29 7.19 -4.87
N TYR A 217 8.88 8.03 -5.82
CA TYR A 217 8.47 9.41 -5.56
C TYR A 217 7.08 9.42 -4.94
N ASP A 218 6.92 10.03 -3.76
CA ASP A 218 5.62 10.60 -3.42
C ASP A 218 5.73 11.79 -2.45
N PHE A 219 4.75 12.65 -2.62
CA PHE A 219 4.76 14.11 -2.56
C PHE A 219 4.75 14.72 -1.13
N ALA A 220 5.44 15.86 -0.96
CA ALA A 220 5.26 16.75 0.19
C ALA A 220 4.22 17.84 -0.16
N PRO A 221 3.30 18.21 0.75
CA PRO A 221 2.25 19.16 0.43
C PRO A 221 2.84 20.58 0.38
N GLY A 222 2.95 21.15 -0.82
CA GLY A 222 3.36 22.55 -1.01
C GLY A 222 4.13 22.84 -2.30
N GLU A 223 4.52 21.82 -3.07
CA GLU A 223 5.00 22.04 -4.44
C GLU A 223 3.82 21.98 -5.41
N GLU A 224 3.85 22.80 -6.45
CA GLU A 224 2.86 22.76 -7.52
C GLU A 224 3.03 21.43 -8.24
N MET A 225 1.97 20.61 -8.20
CA MET A 225 2.00 19.28 -8.80
C MET A 225 1.83 19.45 -10.31
N ASP A 226 2.83 19.01 -11.07
CA ASP A 226 2.75 18.94 -12.52
C ASP A 226 1.56 18.04 -12.93
N GLY A 227 0.70 18.57 -13.80
CA GLY A 227 -0.57 17.95 -14.19
C GLY A 227 -0.39 16.58 -14.83
N ASP A 228 0.77 16.36 -15.46
CA ASP A 228 1.13 15.12 -16.14
C ASP A 228 1.37 13.95 -15.18
N THR A 229 1.81 14.24 -13.95
CA THR A 229 1.97 13.20 -12.91
C THR A 229 0.63 12.65 -12.44
N LEU A 230 -0.40 13.49 -12.34
CA LEU A 230 -1.74 13.08 -11.91
C LEU A 230 -2.46 12.24 -12.97
N ALA A 231 -2.24 12.58 -14.24
CA ALA A 231 -2.81 11.86 -15.38
C ALA A 231 -2.27 10.43 -15.47
N ASN A 232 -0.95 10.26 -15.29
CA ASN A 232 -0.30 8.94 -15.31
C ASN A 232 -0.77 8.00 -14.18
N ASP A 233 -1.01 8.53 -12.97
CA ASP A 233 -1.53 7.75 -11.85
C ASP A 233 -2.98 7.31 -12.06
N LEU A 234 -3.81 8.17 -12.67
CA LEU A 234 -5.19 7.85 -13.00
C LEU A 234 -5.29 6.82 -14.15
N GLU A 235 -4.42 6.92 -15.16
CA GLU A 235 -4.36 5.98 -16.27
C GLU A 235 -3.86 4.60 -15.82
N THR A 236 -2.86 4.56 -14.93
CA THR A 236 -2.37 3.31 -14.34
C THR A 236 -3.45 2.60 -13.50
N ALA A 237 -4.26 3.36 -12.76
CA ALA A 237 -5.39 2.81 -11.99
C ALA A 237 -6.52 2.28 -12.88
N LEU A 238 -6.77 2.88 -14.05
CA LEU A 238 -7.75 2.39 -15.02
C LEU A 238 -7.27 1.16 -15.79
N MET A 239 -5.96 1.04 -16.07
CA MET A 239 -5.39 -0.16 -16.71
C MET A 239 -5.43 -1.39 -15.78
N ASP A 240 -5.17 -1.22 -14.48
CA ASP A 240 -5.29 -2.31 -13.48
C ASP A 240 -6.74 -2.84 -13.39
N GLU A 241 -7.77 -2.03 -13.67
CA GLU A 241 -9.18 -2.45 -13.70
C GLU A 241 -9.54 -3.30 -14.93
N MET A 242 -8.82 -3.15 -16.06
CA MET A 242 -9.02 -3.97 -17.26
C MET A 242 -8.25 -5.29 -17.25
N GLU A 243 -7.17 -5.40 -16.47
CA GLU A 243 -6.46 -6.67 -16.28
C GLU A 243 -7.20 -7.64 -15.34
N ASP A 244 -7.95 -7.12 -14.36
CA ASP A 244 -8.77 -7.95 -13.43
C ASP A 244 -10.00 -8.60 -14.12
N GLU A 245 -10.47 -8.10 -15.28
CA GLU A 245 -11.54 -8.74 -16.07
C GLU A 245 -11.03 -9.90 -16.96
N ALA A 246 -9.71 -10.04 -17.13
CA ALA A 246 -9.08 -11.08 -17.95
C ALA A 246 -8.57 -12.28 -17.13
N ALA A 247 -8.71 -12.26 -15.81
CA ALA A 247 -8.20 -13.29 -14.90
C ALA A 247 -9.30 -13.90 -14.00
N ALA A 248 -10.43 -14.31 -14.60
CA ALA A 248 -11.32 -15.29 -13.99
C ALA A 248 -11.16 -16.61 -14.76
N PRO A 249 -10.51 -17.65 -14.19
CA PRO A 249 -10.67 -18.98 -14.73
C PRO A 249 -12.11 -19.40 -14.41
N GLU A 250 -12.91 -19.68 -15.44
CA GLU A 250 -14.13 -20.44 -15.24
C GLU A 250 -13.73 -21.86 -14.81
N GLU A 251 -13.99 -22.20 -13.55
CA GLU A 251 -13.94 -23.58 -13.09
C GLU A 251 -15.00 -24.37 -13.86
N SER A 252 -14.55 -25.21 -14.79
CA SER A 252 -15.36 -26.28 -15.37
C SER A 252 -15.28 -27.47 -14.43
N GLU A 253 -16.38 -27.72 -13.71
CA GLU A 253 -16.64 -28.99 -13.06
C GLU A 253 -16.97 -30.03 -14.13
N ASP A 254 -15.97 -30.78 -14.60
CA ASP A 254 -16.18 -32.07 -15.27
C ASP A 254 -15.45 -33.15 -14.45
N GLU A 255 -16.17 -33.72 -13.48
CA GLU A 255 -15.86 -35.01 -12.87
C GLU A 255 -16.23 -36.11 -13.88
N GLU A 256 -15.28 -36.55 -14.70
CA GLU A 256 -15.35 -37.87 -15.35
C GLU A 256 -14.35 -38.82 -14.69
N ASP A 257 -14.91 -39.63 -13.79
CA ASP A 257 -14.28 -40.79 -13.14
C ASP A 257 -14.20 -41.94 -14.16
N ASP A 258 -13.10 -42.02 -14.90
CA ASP A 258 -12.76 -43.21 -15.69
C ASP A 258 -11.77 -44.08 -14.90
N GLU A 259 -12.34 -45.00 -14.10
CA GLU A 259 -11.65 -46.17 -13.57
C GLU A 259 -11.22 -47.09 -14.73
N GLU A 260 -10.04 -46.86 -15.33
CA GLU A 260 -9.39 -47.85 -16.20
C GLU A 260 -8.36 -48.67 -15.41
N GLU A 261 -8.57 -49.99 -15.41
CA GLU A 261 -7.79 -51.04 -14.75
C GLU A 261 -6.27 -50.90 -15.01
N GLU A 262 -5.49 -50.79 -13.93
CA GLU A 262 -4.03 -50.84 -13.95
C GLU A 262 -3.52 -52.17 -14.54
N PRO A 263 -2.70 -52.17 -15.61
CA PRO A 263 -1.78 -53.28 -15.82
C PRO A 263 -0.57 -53.07 -14.91
N GLU A 264 -0.21 -54.09 -14.12
CA GLU A 264 1.04 -54.13 -13.35
C GLU A 264 2.25 -53.89 -14.28
N LEU A 265 2.74 -52.65 -14.30
CA LEU A 265 4.00 -52.23 -14.91
C LEU A 265 4.84 -51.55 -13.82
N ASP A 266 6.16 -51.76 -13.86
CA ASP A 266 7.15 -51.27 -12.89
C ASP A 266 6.85 -49.83 -12.41
N GLU A 267 6.93 -49.59 -11.09
CA GLU A 267 6.64 -48.30 -10.43
C GLU A 267 7.37 -47.09 -11.06
N GLU A 268 8.51 -47.34 -11.73
CA GLU A 268 9.31 -46.35 -12.44
C GLU A 268 8.68 -45.90 -13.77
N ALA A 269 7.97 -46.78 -14.48
CA ALA A 269 7.31 -46.46 -15.75
C ALA A 269 6.02 -45.65 -15.56
N ALA A 270 5.29 -45.89 -14.47
CA ALA A 270 4.08 -45.13 -14.12
C ALA A 270 4.40 -43.67 -13.76
N GLN A 271 5.51 -43.44 -13.04
CA GLN A 271 5.97 -42.09 -12.67
C GLN A 271 6.41 -41.30 -13.92
N ALA A 272 7.16 -41.93 -14.83
CA ALA A 272 7.56 -41.30 -16.09
C ALA A 272 6.36 -40.94 -16.98
N ALA A 273 5.32 -41.79 -17.01
CA ALA A 273 4.08 -41.51 -17.75
C ALA A 273 3.30 -40.31 -17.15
N GLN A 274 3.29 -40.16 -15.82
CA GLN A 274 2.68 -39.01 -15.15
C GLN A 274 3.45 -37.70 -15.42
N GLU A 275 4.79 -37.74 -15.41
CA GLU A 275 5.62 -36.58 -15.74
C GLU A 275 5.44 -36.15 -17.20
N GLN A 276 5.36 -37.10 -18.14
CA GLN A 276 5.06 -36.79 -19.54
C GLN A 276 3.65 -36.22 -19.76
N ARG A 277 2.65 -36.63 -18.97
CA ARG A 277 1.30 -36.05 -19.03
C ARG A 277 1.30 -34.59 -18.57
N LYS A 278 1.93 -34.29 -17.44
CA LYS A 278 2.08 -32.91 -16.94
C LYS A 278 2.84 -32.01 -17.92
N LEU A 279 3.91 -32.54 -18.52
CA LEU A 279 4.70 -31.79 -19.50
C LEU A 279 3.88 -31.48 -20.77
N ASN A 280 3.00 -32.39 -21.20
CA ASN A 280 2.09 -32.15 -22.32
C ASN A 280 1.01 -31.11 -21.98
N GLU A 281 0.45 -31.14 -20.76
CA GLU A 281 -0.49 -30.13 -20.27
C GLU A 281 0.15 -28.73 -20.25
N GLU A 282 1.36 -28.60 -19.70
CA GLU A 282 2.12 -27.33 -19.70
C GLU A 282 2.42 -26.81 -21.11
N ILE A 283 2.70 -27.70 -22.06
CA ILE A 283 2.90 -27.35 -23.47
C ILE A 283 1.60 -26.84 -24.10
N GLN A 284 0.47 -27.46 -23.79
CA GLN A 284 -0.83 -27.04 -24.30
C GLN A 284 -1.19 -25.64 -23.78
N ASP A 285 -1.00 -25.39 -22.48
CA ASP A 285 -1.27 -24.09 -21.87
C ASP A 285 -0.40 -22.98 -22.48
N LEU A 286 0.89 -23.26 -22.71
CA LEU A 286 1.80 -22.31 -23.38
C LEU A 286 1.39 -22.03 -24.84
N GLN A 287 0.88 -23.04 -25.57
CA GLN A 287 0.38 -22.84 -26.93
C GLN A 287 -0.89 -21.99 -26.95
N GLU A 288 -1.80 -22.20 -26.00
CA GLU A 288 -3.04 -21.41 -25.86
C GLU A 288 -2.74 -19.96 -25.47
N ALA A 289 -1.78 -19.75 -24.54
CA ALA A 289 -1.31 -18.42 -24.15
C ALA A 289 -0.67 -17.66 -25.32
N ILE A 290 0.16 -18.31 -26.13
CA ILE A 290 0.76 -17.71 -27.35
C ILE A 290 -0.34 -17.32 -28.34
N LYS A 291 -1.35 -18.18 -28.53
CA LYS A 291 -2.48 -17.91 -29.45
C LYS A 291 -3.33 -16.72 -28.98
N ALA A 292 -3.58 -16.62 -27.67
CA ALA A 292 -4.29 -15.49 -27.08
C ALA A 292 -3.52 -14.17 -27.28
N LYS A 293 -2.21 -14.16 -26.96
CA LYS A 293 -1.35 -12.98 -27.12
C LYS A 293 -1.13 -12.60 -28.60
N ALA A 294 -1.11 -13.55 -29.52
CA ALA A 294 -1.07 -13.28 -30.95
C ALA A 294 -2.35 -12.59 -31.46
N LYS A 295 -3.52 -12.98 -30.95
CA LYS A 295 -4.80 -12.33 -31.26
C LYS A 295 -4.85 -10.89 -30.72
N GLU A 296 -4.32 -10.68 -29.52
CA GLU A 296 -4.18 -9.36 -28.90
C GLU A 296 -3.24 -8.45 -29.72
N TYR A 297 -2.10 -9.00 -30.16
CA TYR A 297 -1.15 -8.31 -31.04
C TYR A 297 -1.80 -7.83 -32.36
N ASP A 298 -2.69 -8.63 -32.94
CA ASP A 298 -3.38 -8.26 -34.18
C ASP A 298 -4.50 -7.21 -33.96
N SER A 299 -5.12 -7.19 -32.78
CA SER A 299 -6.18 -6.22 -32.44
C SER A 299 -5.66 -4.81 -32.14
N ILE A 300 -4.42 -4.67 -31.64
CA ILE A 300 -3.87 -3.39 -31.20
C ILE A 300 -3.23 -2.64 -32.37
N SER A 301 -3.55 -1.36 -32.57
CA SER A 301 -2.95 -0.53 -33.63
C SER A 301 -1.63 0.14 -33.22
N ASN A 302 -1.40 0.34 -31.92
CA ASN A 302 -0.24 1.04 -31.37
C ASN A 302 1.07 0.26 -31.57
N VAL A 303 2.10 0.94 -32.09
CA VAL A 303 3.39 0.36 -32.50
C VAL A 303 4.26 -0.05 -31.31
N MET A 304 4.24 0.70 -30.19
CA MET A 304 5.05 0.41 -29.00
C MET A 304 4.50 -0.78 -28.22
N LEU A 305 3.17 -0.84 -28.05
CA LEU A 305 2.50 -1.97 -27.43
C LEU A 305 2.68 -3.25 -28.25
N LYS A 306 2.62 -3.16 -29.58
CA LYS A 306 2.98 -4.27 -30.48
C LYS A 306 4.41 -4.76 -30.26
N ALA A 307 5.37 -3.86 -30.08
CA ALA A 307 6.77 -4.26 -29.82
C ALA A 307 6.91 -5.00 -28.48
N ARG A 308 6.19 -4.56 -27.44
CA ARG A 308 6.18 -5.21 -26.12
C ARG A 308 5.51 -6.59 -26.15
N ILE A 309 4.32 -6.69 -26.74
CA ILE A 309 3.59 -7.96 -26.88
C ILE A 309 4.40 -8.96 -27.71
N ARG A 310 5.09 -8.50 -28.76
CA ARG A 310 6.02 -9.34 -29.54
C ARG A 310 7.15 -9.90 -28.68
N GLY A 311 7.69 -9.11 -27.74
CA GLY A 311 8.70 -9.59 -26.79
C GLY A 311 8.18 -10.69 -25.87
N VAL A 312 6.95 -10.54 -25.38
CA VAL A 312 6.28 -11.55 -24.53
C VAL A 312 6.02 -12.84 -25.33
N ILE A 313 5.52 -12.74 -26.56
CA ILE A 313 5.32 -13.90 -27.46
C ILE A 313 6.65 -14.63 -27.69
N ALA A 314 7.75 -13.90 -27.91
CA ALA A 314 9.07 -14.50 -28.10
C ALA A 314 9.58 -15.24 -26.85
N SER A 315 9.28 -14.71 -25.65
CA SER A 315 9.62 -15.38 -24.39
C SER A 315 8.84 -16.69 -24.22
N PHE A 316 7.53 -16.68 -24.48
CA PHE A 316 6.70 -17.91 -24.40
C PHE A 316 7.07 -18.93 -25.48
N GLN A 317 7.48 -18.48 -26.66
CA GLN A 317 8.01 -19.37 -27.70
C GLN A 317 9.31 -20.05 -27.28
N ALA A 318 10.23 -19.31 -26.64
CA ALA A 318 11.48 -19.88 -26.13
C ALA A 318 11.23 -20.89 -24.99
N GLU A 319 10.26 -20.62 -24.12
CA GLU A 319 9.86 -21.54 -23.04
C GLU A 319 9.18 -22.80 -23.59
N LEU A 320 8.30 -22.64 -24.59
CA LEU A 320 7.68 -23.76 -25.31
C LEU A 320 8.75 -24.64 -25.99
N GLU A 321 9.75 -24.05 -26.65
CA GLU A 321 10.85 -24.80 -27.26
C GLU A 321 11.65 -25.59 -26.23
N LEU A 322 11.92 -25.03 -25.05
CA LEU A 322 12.60 -25.73 -23.97
C LEU A 322 11.77 -26.90 -23.42
N LYS A 323 10.45 -26.74 -23.31
CA LYS A 323 9.53 -27.77 -22.80
C LYS A 323 9.29 -28.88 -23.81
N VAL A 324 9.18 -28.55 -25.11
CA VAL A 324 9.13 -29.53 -26.20
C VAL A 324 10.43 -30.32 -26.28
N ALA A 325 11.59 -29.67 -26.10
CA ALA A 325 12.89 -30.35 -26.05
C ALA A 325 13.09 -31.23 -24.80
N GLN A 326 12.30 -31.04 -23.74
CA GLN A 326 12.27 -31.93 -22.57
C GLN A 326 11.38 -33.16 -22.81
N LEU A 327 10.54 -33.13 -23.85
CA LEU A 327 9.62 -34.21 -24.22
C LEU A 327 10.20 -35.15 -25.30
N GLU A 328 11.20 -34.69 -26.08
CA GLU A 328 12.00 -35.48 -27.05
C GLU A 328 13.14 -36.28 -26.39
#